data_AF-A0AAW0TMM9-F1
#
_entry.id   AF-A0AAW0TMM9-F1
#
_cell.length_a   1.000
_cell.length_b   1.000
_cell.length_c   1.000
_cell.angle_alpha   90.00
_cell.angle_beta   90.00
_cell.angle_gamma   90.00
#
_symmetry.space_group_name_H-M   'P 1'
#
loop_
_entity.id
_entity.type
_entity.pdbx_description
1 polymer ?
#
loop_
_entity_poly.entity_id
_entity_poly.type
_entity_poly.pdbx_seq_one_letter_code
_entity_poly.pdbx_strand_id
1 'polypeptide(L)'
;MKILSVFIFSCIVGICLGAGASISTGGSSSGGSVTETEKTRLLKRGHPLSLTCSPNITHATTLWEKDGKEIIESERIKLFSNTTLYIVSAEEGDIGEYTCRHTNLLETKTFVVVEFSLQKHLPKSTTVLENDKLSLTCQVDGNPHPIVQWLKDGEPVQESVNSSRLTLSENEAGISNGSLLINPVMKSDSGNYLCLITQSTIQFNTTTDVRVKDIYAALWPFLGIVAEVIVLCIIIYIHERRRIKKNFDASDIDKISEQKVKEENKENEVRQRK
;
A
#
# COMPACT_ATOMS: atom_id res chain seq x y z
N MET A 1 -8.36 -8.91 -40.69
CA MET A 1 -8.44 -7.79 -39.73
C MET A 1 -8.35 -8.41 -38.34
N LYS A 2 -7.17 -8.30 -37.69
CA LYS A 2 -6.75 -8.60 -36.29
C LYS A 2 -7.53 -9.72 -35.54
N ILE A 3 -7.05 -10.93 -35.20
CA ILE A 3 -5.78 -11.44 -34.62
C ILE A 3 -5.18 -10.55 -33.51
N LEU A 4 -5.43 -10.94 -32.25
CA LEU A 4 -4.64 -10.84 -31.00
C LEU A 4 -5.61 -11.19 -29.84
N SER A 5 -5.35 -11.98 -28.81
CA SER A 5 -4.18 -12.74 -28.36
C SER A 5 -4.66 -13.65 -27.21
N VAL A 6 -4.20 -14.90 -27.26
CA VAL A 6 -4.34 -15.95 -26.26
C VAL A 6 -3.42 -15.66 -25.06
N PHE A 7 -3.88 -15.92 -23.82
CA PHE A 7 -2.98 -16.23 -22.71
C PHE A 7 -3.45 -17.54 -22.04
N ILE A 8 -2.83 -18.62 -22.50
CA ILE A 8 -2.76 -19.91 -21.81
C ILE A 8 -1.55 -19.81 -20.88
N PHE A 9 -1.74 -19.94 -19.57
CA PHE A 9 -0.65 -20.31 -18.68
C PHE A 9 -0.73 -21.81 -18.42
N SER A 10 -0.04 -22.56 -19.29
CA SER A 10 0.41 -23.91 -18.98
C SER A 10 1.84 -23.79 -18.47
N CYS A 11 2.08 -24.20 -17.23
CA CYS A 11 3.42 -24.31 -16.69
C CYS A 11 3.67 -25.79 -16.39
N ILE A 12 4.26 -26.50 -17.35
CA ILE A 12 4.78 -27.85 -17.16
C ILE A 12 6.30 -27.78 -17.35
N VAL A 13 6.99 -27.90 -16.21
CA VAL A 13 8.30 -28.54 -15.93
C VAL A 13 9.38 -28.51 -17.03
N GLY A 14 10.56 -27.93 -16.71
CA GLY A 14 11.81 -28.32 -17.36
C GLY A 14 12.95 -27.29 -17.33
N ILE A 15 13.84 -27.40 -16.33
CA ILE A 15 15.30 -27.19 -16.33
C ILE A 15 15.87 -26.04 -17.20
N CYS A 16 16.49 -25.06 -16.55
CA CYS A 16 17.56 -24.25 -17.17
C CYS A 16 18.87 -24.45 -16.38
N LEU A 17 19.91 -24.95 -17.07
CA LEU A 17 21.29 -25.02 -16.60
C LEU A 17 22.10 -23.86 -17.19
N GLY A 18 22.86 -23.19 -16.32
CA GLY A 18 24.01 -22.31 -16.63
C GLY A 18 23.65 -20.85 -16.96
N ALA A 19 24.46 -19.84 -16.67
CA ALA A 19 25.60 -19.64 -15.77
C ALA A 19 25.81 -18.11 -15.71
N GLY A 20 26.38 -17.58 -14.62
CA GLY A 20 26.93 -16.21 -14.57
C GLY A 20 26.29 -15.30 -13.54
N ALA A 21 26.94 -15.19 -12.38
CA ALA A 21 26.80 -14.08 -11.43
C ALA A 21 27.07 -12.75 -12.17
N SER A 22 26.37 -11.66 -11.91
CA SER A 22 26.41 -10.94 -10.64
C SER A 22 25.35 -9.83 -10.70
N ILE A 23 24.46 -9.79 -9.71
CA ILE A 23 23.59 -8.63 -9.49
C ILE A 23 24.05 -8.02 -8.19
N SER A 24 24.53 -6.78 -8.30
CA SER A 24 24.90 -5.93 -7.19
C SER A 24 23.81 -5.97 -6.12
N THR A 25 24.21 -6.25 -4.89
CA THR A 25 23.40 -6.07 -3.70
C THR A 25 23.16 -4.57 -3.51
N GLY A 26 22.15 -4.04 -4.20
CA GLY A 26 21.53 -2.76 -3.88
C GLY A 26 20.65 -2.94 -2.65
N GLY A 27 21.27 -3.00 -1.47
CA GLY A 27 20.57 -2.82 -0.21
C GLY A 27 20.09 -1.37 -0.12
N SER A 28 18.94 -1.07 -0.73
CA SER A 28 18.23 0.18 -0.45
C SER A 28 17.57 0.05 0.92
N SER A 29 18.30 0.49 1.95
CA SER A 29 17.73 0.90 3.22
C SER A 29 16.64 1.93 2.94
N SER A 30 15.37 1.53 3.01
CA SER A 30 14.24 2.45 2.91
C SER A 30 14.11 3.20 4.24
N GLY A 31 14.98 4.19 4.43
CA GLY A 31 14.80 5.22 5.44
C GLY A 31 13.66 6.14 5.00
N GLY A 32 12.76 6.47 5.93
CA GLY A 32 11.79 7.54 5.72
C GLY A 32 12.52 8.80 5.26
N SER A 33 11.94 9.51 4.28
CA SER A 33 12.57 10.72 3.76
C SER A 33 12.21 11.89 4.68
N VAL A 34 13.24 12.56 5.20
CA VAL A 34 13.09 13.80 5.97
C VAL A 34 13.23 14.96 5.01
N THR A 35 12.23 15.83 4.92
CA THR A 35 12.40 17.14 4.28
C THR A 35 12.58 18.19 5.38
N GLU A 36 13.85 18.46 5.70
CA GLU A 36 14.24 19.53 6.63
C GLU A 36 14.28 20.86 5.86
N THR A 37 13.61 21.88 6.39
CA THR A 37 13.76 23.26 5.91
C THR A 37 14.96 23.91 6.59
N GLU A 38 15.67 24.80 5.89
CA GLU A 38 16.97 25.38 6.33
C GLU A 38 16.96 26.02 7.74
N LYS A 39 15.78 26.38 8.26
CA LYS A 39 15.55 27.05 9.55
C LYS A 39 15.28 26.11 10.73
N THR A 40 14.88 24.86 10.51
CA THR A 40 14.50 23.99 11.63
C THR A 40 15.68 23.11 12.05
N ARG A 41 15.76 22.77 13.33
CA ARG A 41 16.82 21.93 13.90
C ARG A 41 16.22 20.87 14.81
N LEU A 42 16.70 19.64 14.63
CA LEU A 42 16.33 18.52 15.48
C LEU A 42 17.15 18.54 16.77
N LEU A 43 16.43 18.59 17.89
CA LEU A 43 16.97 18.43 19.21
C LEU A 43 17.11 16.95 19.53
N LYS A 44 18.32 16.56 19.95
CA LYS A 44 18.61 15.23 20.48
C LYS A 44 19.09 15.37 21.91
N ARG A 45 18.32 14.86 22.88
CA ARG A 45 18.64 14.97 24.30
C ARG A 45 20.06 14.49 24.61
N GLY A 46 20.75 15.22 25.49
CA GLY A 46 22.11 14.91 25.92
C GLY A 46 23.21 15.26 24.90
N HIS A 47 22.86 15.59 23.65
CA HIS A 47 23.82 15.94 22.61
C HIS A 47 23.96 17.46 22.48
N PRO A 48 25.08 17.97 21.96
CA PRO A 48 25.22 19.39 21.74
C PRO A 48 24.33 19.90 20.60
N LEU A 49 23.79 21.10 20.77
CA LEU A 49 23.02 21.83 19.75
C LEU A 49 23.75 23.11 19.36
N SER A 50 23.91 23.34 18.06
CA SER A 50 24.62 24.49 17.51
C SER A 50 23.75 25.24 16.51
N LEU A 51 23.50 26.53 16.77
CA LEU A 51 22.78 27.43 15.89
C LEU A 51 23.71 28.53 15.40
N THR A 52 23.91 28.66 14.10
CA THR A 52 24.83 29.66 13.52
C THR A 52 24.05 30.69 12.72
N CYS A 53 24.10 31.95 13.18
CA CYS A 53 23.37 33.05 12.58
C CYS A 53 23.88 33.35 11.17
N SER A 54 25.14 33.80 11.05
CA SER A 54 25.81 34.07 9.77
C SER A 54 27.33 33.96 9.92
N PRO A 55 28.01 33.09 9.17
CA PRO A 55 29.46 33.16 9.09
C PRO A 55 29.81 34.47 8.36
N ASN A 56 30.63 35.34 8.96
CA ASN A 56 31.25 36.54 8.34
C ASN A 56 30.58 37.91 8.51
N ILE A 57 29.93 38.18 9.65
CA ILE A 57 29.60 39.58 10.00
C ILE A 57 30.73 40.15 10.86
N THR A 58 31.50 41.06 10.27
CA THR A 58 32.55 41.80 10.97
C THR A 58 31.96 43.04 11.64
N HIS A 59 32.37 43.33 12.88
CA HIS A 59 32.01 44.53 13.64
C HIS A 59 30.53 44.67 14.10
N ALA A 60 29.74 43.59 14.12
CA ALA A 60 28.42 43.60 14.76
C ALA A 60 28.34 42.58 15.90
N THR A 61 27.73 42.98 17.01
CA THR A 61 27.43 42.08 18.12
C THR A 61 26.18 41.27 17.76
N THR A 62 26.23 39.95 17.94
CA THR A 62 25.06 39.07 17.76
C THR A 62 24.32 38.96 19.08
N LEU A 63 23.02 39.27 19.08
CA LEU A 63 22.12 39.02 20.19
C LEU A 63 21.26 37.81 19.84
N TRP A 64 21.14 36.89 20.79
CA TRP A 64 20.30 35.71 20.67
C TRP A 64 19.13 35.80 21.64
N GLU A 65 17.95 35.47 21.14
CA GLU A 65 16.70 35.44 21.90
C GLU A 65 16.05 34.06 21.72
N LYS A 66 15.56 33.46 22.81
CA LYS A 66 14.72 32.25 22.80
C LYS A 66 13.32 32.65 23.25
N ASP A 67 12.32 32.37 22.42
CA ASP A 67 10.90 32.65 22.70
C ASP A 67 10.68 34.11 23.14
N GLY A 68 11.41 35.06 22.53
CA GLY A 68 11.36 36.50 22.82
C GLY A 68 12.17 36.96 24.05
N LYS A 69 12.92 36.08 24.70
CA LYS A 69 13.78 36.41 25.85
C LYS A 69 15.26 36.31 25.48
N GLU A 70 16.03 37.32 25.82
CA GLU A 70 17.49 37.34 25.61
C GLU A 70 18.17 36.17 26.32
N ILE A 71 19.05 35.50 25.58
CA ILE A 71 19.84 34.36 26.06
C ILE A 71 21.14 34.89 26.65
N ILE A 72 21.39 34.52 27.91
CA ILE A 72 22.60 34.89 28.63
C ILE A 72 23.55 33.69 28.63
N GLU A 73 24.84 33.97 28.41
CA GLU A 73 25.88 32.95 28.49
C GLU A 73 25.94 32.30 29.87
N SER A 74 26.18 30.99 29.91
CA SER A 74 26.26 30.20 31.14
C SER A 74 27.29 29.07 31.00
N GLU A 75 27.36 28.16 31.98
CA GLU A 75 28.18 26.96 31.84
C GLU A 75 27.68 26.05 30.71
N ARG A 76 26.35 25.94 30.54
CA ARG A 76 25.68 25.08 29.56
C ARG A 76 25.51 25.73 28.18
N ILE A 77 25.36 27.06 28.13
CA ILE A 77 25.14 27.83 26.90
C ILE A 77 26.35 28.71 26.63
N LYS A 78 26.98 28.56 25.47
CA LYS A 78 28.15 29.32 25.02
C LYS A 78 27.79 30.17 23.81
N LEU A 79 28.28 31.41 23.80
CA LEU A 79 28.10 32.35 22.68
C LEU A 79 29.48 32.63 22.07
N PHE A 80 29.65 32.24 20.81
CA PHE A 80 30.93 32.37 20.12
C PHE A 80 30.98 33.60 19.22
N SER A 81 32.21 34.12 19.00
CA SER A 81 32.47 35.29 18.15
C SER A 81 32.13 35.07 16.68
N ASN A 82 32.03 33.81 16.23
CA ASN A 82 31.57 33.44 14.89
C ASN A 82 30.03 33.44 14.75
N THR A 83 29.31 34.11 15.66
CA THR A 83 27.84 34.22 15.73
C THR A 83 27.11 32.92 16.09
N THR A 84 27.82 31.90 16.57
CA THR A 84 27.24 30.62 16.96
C THR A 84 26.75 30.62 18.41
N LEU A 85 25.50 30.22 18.61
CA LEU A 85 24.98 29.78 19.91
C LEU A 85 25.19 28.27 20.03
N TYR A 86 25.81 27.85 21.13
CA TYR A 86 26.15 26.47 21.39
C TYR A 86 25.63 26.02 22.75
N ILE A 87 24.79 25.00 22.74
CA ILE A 87 24.28 24.35 23.94
C ILE A 87 25.07 23.05 24.09
N VAL A 88 25.79 22.90 25.21
CA VAL A 88 26.70 21.77 25.46
C VAL A 88 25.95 20.43 25.52
N SER A 89 24.80 20.43 26.19
CA SER A 89 23.93 19.27 26.32
C SER A 89 22.49 19.74 26.24
N ALA A 90 21.80 19.31 25.18
CA ALA A 90 20.44 19.71 24.89
C ALA A 90 19.44 19.00 25.80
N GLU A 91 18.47 19.77 26.29
CA GLU A 91 17.40 19.34 27.18
C GLU A 91 16.02 19.72 26.58
N GLU A 92 14.95 19.17 27.15
CA GLU A 92 13.59 19.44 26.66
C GLU A 92 13.22 20.94 26.70
N GLY A 93 13.73 21.68 27.69
CA GLY A 93 13.52 23.13 27.80
C GLY A 93 14.21 23.96 26.71
N ASP A 94 15.11 23.36 25.93
CA ASP A 94 15.77 24.04 24.80
C ASP A 94 14.92 24.00 23.51
N ILE A 95 13.79 23.30 23.50
CA ILE A 95 12.79 23.36 22.42
C ILE A 95 12.19 24.77 22.37
N GLY A 96 12.03 25.33 21.17
CA GLY A 96 11.47 26.66 21.00
C GLY A 96 11.99 27.39 19.76
N GLU A 97 11.62 28.67 19.68
CA GLU A 97 12.04 29.56 18.60
C GLU A 97 13.26 30.37 19.03
N TYR A 98 14.33 30.31 18.25
CA TYR A 98 15.56 31.06 18.47
C TYR A 98 15.72 32.10 17.39
N THR A 99 15.79 33.36 17.78
CA THR A 99 16.03 34.46 16.86
C THR A 99 17.39 35.08 17.15
N CYS A 100 18.20 35.24 16.12
CA CYS A 100 19.43 36.00 16.18
C CYS A 100 19.27 37.33 15.43
N ARG A 101 19.81 38.38 16.04
CA ARG A 101 19.82 39.75 15.52
C ARG A 101 21.20 40.34 15.66
N HIS A 102 21.66 41.06 14.64
CA HIS A 102 22.91 41.83 14.73
C HIS A 102 22.59 43.28 15.07
N THR A 103 23.36 43.90 15.97
CA THR A 103 23.10 45.29 16.43
C THR A 103 23.02 46.32 15.31
N ASN A 104 23.69 46.06 14.19
CA ASN A 104 23.82 47.00 13.07
C ASN A 104 23.00 46.57 11.84
N LEU A 105 22.19 45.51 11.92
CA LEU A 105 21.39 45.00 10.81
C LEU A 105 19.92 44.89 11.22
N LEU A 106 19.02 45.23 10.29
CA LEU A 106 17.57 45.05 10.45
C LEU A 106 17.13 43.59 10.25
N GLU A 107 17.95 42.81 9.55
CA GLU A 107 17.67 41.40 9.27
C GLU A 107 17.84 40.55 10.53
N THR A 108 16.86 39.69 10.76
CA THR A 108 16.88 38.67 11.81
C THR A 108 16.81 37.30 11.15
N LYS A 109 17.45 36.32 11.79
CA LYS A 109 17.35 34.92 11.35
C LYS A 109 16.77 34.11 12.50
N THR A 110 15.74 33.36 12.17
CA THR A 110 14.98 32.56 13.11
C THR A 110 15.20 31.08 12.84
N PHE A 111 15.40 30.34 13.92
CA PHE A 111 15.50 28.89 13.94
C PHE A 111 14.37 28.31 14.80
N VAL A 112 13.83 27.17 14.39
CA VAL A 112 12.87 26.43 15.20
C VAL A 112 13.53 25.14 15.66
N VAL A 113 13.64 24.94 16.96
CA VAL A 113 14.23 23.74 17.56
C VAL A 113 13.09 22.85 18.03
N VAL A 114 13.04 21.62 17.52
CA VAL A 114 12.00 20.63 17.86
C VAL A 114 12.63 19.30 18.23
N GLU A 115 11.96 18.53 19.09
CA GLU A 115 12.33 17.14 19.34
C GLU A 115 11.46 16.23 18.48
N PHE A 116 12.08 15.29 17.76
CA PHE A 116 11.39 14.32 16.91
C PHE A 116 12.03 12.95 17.02
N SER A 117 11.20 11.91 17.18
CA SER A 117 11.66 10.53 17.22
C SER A 117 10.67 9.62 16.50
N LEU A 118 11.14 8.99 15.41
CA LEU A 118 10.41 7.93 14.74
C LEU A 118 10.81 6.59 15.35
N GLN A 119 9.95 6.03 16.19
CA GLN A 119 10.25 4.80 16.93
C GLN A 119 10.19 3.57 16.02
N LYS A 120 9.27 3.53 15.06
CA LYS A 120 9.11 2.40 14.14
C LYS A 120 8.59 2.83 12.78
N HIS A 121 9.33 2.45 11.74
CA HIS A 121 8.86 2.53 10.37
C HIS A 121 7.78 1.49 10.08
N LEU A 122 6.86 1.82 9.18
CA LEU A 122 5.98 0.82 8.62
C LEU A 122 6.79 -0.25 7.88
N PRO A 123 6.35 -1.53 7.92
CA PRO A 123 6.97 -2.57 7.11
C PRO A 123 6.84 -2.24 5.63
N LYS A 124 7.79 -2.67 4.81
CA LYS A 124 7.75 -2.43 3.35
C LYS A 124 6.48 -2.98 2.69
N SER A 125 5.99 -4.12 3.17
CA SER A 125 4.71 -4.67 2.76
C SER A 125 3.99 -5.34 3.91
N THR A 126 2.66 -5.27 3.86
CA THR A 126 1.74 -5.89 4.81
C THR A 126 0.76 -6.75 4.03
N THR A 127 0.60 -8.01 4.42
CA THR A 127 -0.39 -8.90 3.81
C THR A 127 -1.47 -9.23 4.83
N VAL A 128 -2.73 -9.09 4.43
CA VAL A 128 -3.90 -9.34 5.28
C VAL A 128 -4.91 -10.19 4.51
N LEU A 129 -5.69 -11.00 5.20
CA LEU A 129 -6.77 -11.77 4.57
C LEU A 129 -8.01 -10.89 4.42
N GLU A 130 -8.78 -11.15 3.38
CA GLU A 130 -10.10 -10.54 3.22
C GLU A 130 -11.02 -10.94 4.38
N ASN A 131 -11.83 -9.99 4.85
CA ASN A 131 -12.68 -10.05 6.05
C ASN A 131 -11.97 -10.05 7.41
N ASP A 132 -10.63 -10.08 7.44
CA ASP A 132 -9.87 -9.83 8.67
C ASP A 132 -9.77 -8.34 8.99
N LYS A 133 -8.99 -7.99 10.02
CA LYS A 133 -8.68 -6.62 10.43
C LYS A 133 -7.29 -6.23 9.98
N LEU A 134 -7.14 -5.07 9.35
CA LEU A 134 -5.86 -4.46 9.06
C LEU A 134 -5.59 -3.35 10.10
N SER A 135 -4.46 -3.45 10.80
CA SER A 135 -3.98 -2.40 11.69
C SER A 135 -2.61 -1.91 11.24
N LEU A 136 -2.50 -0.62 10.96
CA LEU A 136 -1.26 0.06 10.63
C LEU A 136 -1.01 1.12 11.71
N THR A 137 0.17 1.09 12.32
CA THR A 137 0.54 2.04 13.37
C THR A 137 1.81 2.77 12.98
N CYS A 138 1.73 4.09 13.02
CA CYS A 138 2.84 5.00 12.83
C CYS A 138 3.35 5.40 14.23
N GLN A 139 4.41 4.73 14.70
CA GLN A 139 4.99 5.02 16.02
C GLN A 139 5.95 6.19 15.90
N VAL A 140 5.43 7.36 16.21
CA VAL A 140 6.16 8.63 16.21
C VAL A 140 5.89 9.35 17.52
N ASP A 141 6.90 10.08 17.97
CA ASP A 141 6.86 10.97 19.12
C ASP A 141 7.59 12.27 18.77
N GLY A 142 7.22 13.37 19.43
CA GLY A 142 7.86 14.65 19.23
C GLY A 142 7.22 15.79 20.01
N ASN A 143 8.01 16.82 20.25
CA ASN A 143 7.60 18.05 20.91
C ASN A 143 7.98 19.27 20.05
N PRO A 144 7.00 20.09 19.59
CA PRO A 144 5.55 19.97 19.83
C PRO A 144 4.95 18.73 19.17
N HIS A 145 3.77 18.27 19.62
CA HIS A 145 3.17 17.05 19.11
C HIS A 145 3.04 17.04 17.58
N PRO A 146 3.53 16.00 16.89
CA PRO A 146 3.37 15.86 15.45
C PRO A 146 1.91 15.60 15.06
N ILE A 147 1.56 15.99 13.84
CA ILE A 147 0.28 15.70 13.22
C ILE A 147 0.47 14.51 12.29
N VAL A 148 -0.41 13.50 12.40
CA VAL A 148 -0.41 12.31 11.54
C VAL A 148 -1.58 12.35 10.57
N GLN A 149 -1.28 12.11 9.30
CA GLN A 149 -2.24 11.93 8.22
C GLN A 149 -1.98 10.63 7.48
N TRP A 150 -3.05 9.92 7.13
CA TRP A 150 -2.96 8.68 6.38
C TRP A 150 -3.45 8.91 4.95
N LEU A 151 -2.66 8.48 3.99
CA LEU A 151 -3.02 8.47 2.57
C LEU A 151 -3.04 7.02 2.06
N LYS A 152 -3.97 6.71 1.17
CA LYS A 152 -3.99 5.50 0.36
C LYS A 152 -3.89 5.90 -1.11
N ASP A 153 -2.88 5.41 -1.79
CA ASP A 153 -2.62 5.67 -3.21
C ASP A 153 -2.57 7.17 -3.57
N GLY A 154 -2.15 8.01 -2.61
CA GLY A 154 -2.03 9.47 -2.75
C GLY A 154 -3.21 10.27 -2.22
N GLU A 155 -4.35 9.65 -1.95
CA GLU A 155 -5.57 10.32 -1.46
C GLU A 155 -5.81 10.06 0.03
N PRO A 156 -6.49 10.96 0.77
CA PRO A 156 -6.86 10.71 2.17
C PRO A 156 -7.59 9.39 2.35
N VAL A 157 -7.24 8.61 3.37
CA VAL A 157 -7.87 7.29 3.63
C VAL A 157 -9.38 7.39 3.86
N GLN A 158 -9.86 8.54 4.34
CA GLN A 158 -11.27 8.81 4.55
C GLN A 158 -12.07 8.93 3.23
N GLU A 159 -11.40 9.23 2.11
CA GLU A 159 -12.02 9.34 0.79
C GLU A 159 -12.00 8.00 0.04
N SER A 160 -11.01 7.16 0.33
CA SER A 160 -10.78 5.88 -0.37
C SER A 160 -11.33 4.66 0.38
N VAL A 161 -11.57 4.76 1.69
CA VAL A 161 -12.10 3.69 2.54
C VAL A 161 -13.43 4.12 3.15
N ASN A 162 -14.42 3.22 3.16
CA ASN A 162 -15.73 3.50 3.74
C ASN A 162 -15.61 3.81 5.25
N SER A 163 -16.15 4.95 5.68
CA SER A 163 -16.07 5.44 7.07
C SER A 163 -16.62 4.48 8.12
N SER A 164 -17.56 3.59 7.76
CA SER A 164 -18.10 2.59 8.70
C SER A 164 -17.11 1.49 9.08
N ARG A 165 -16.07 1.29 8.27
CA ARG A 165 -15.02 0.26 8.47
C ARG A 165 -13.69 0.85 8.93
N LEU A 166 -13.55 2.17 8.81
CA LEU A 166 -12.33 2.92 9.08
C LEU A 166 -12.36 3.45 10.52
N THR A 167 -11.28 3.25 11.26
CA THR A 167 -11.09 3.85 12.58
C THR A 167 -9.69 4.43 12.67
N LEU A 168 -9.62 5.73 13.00
CA LEU A 168 -8.37 6.41 13.33
C LEU A 168 -8.35 6.63 14.83
N SER A 169 -7.21 6.30 15.44
CA SER A 169 -7.03 6.36 16.90
C SER A 169 -5.63 6.84 17.24
N GLU A 170 -5.45 7.20 18.52
CA GLU A 170 -4.14 7.56 19.04
C GLU A 170 -3.16 6.37 18.98
N ASN A 171 -1.87 6.67 18.83
CA ASN A 171 -0.81 5.67 19.06
C ASN A 171 -0.43 5.63 20.55
N GLU A 172 0.53 4.76 20.89
CA GLU A 172 1.02 4.59 22.27
C GLU A 172 1.66 5.86 22.86
N ALA A 173 2.09 6.80 22.02
CA ALA A 173 2.65 8.10 22.41
C ALA A 173 1.58 9.20 22.55
N GLY A 174 0.28 8.86 22.42
CA GLY A 174 -0.81 9.84 22.50
C GLY A 174 -0.97 10.71 21.25
N ILE A 175 -0.34 10.35 20.13
CA ILE A 175 -0.45 11.11 18.88
C ILE A 175 -1.74 10.75 18.16
N SER A 176 -2.62 11.74 17.98
CA SER A 176 -3.90 11.57 17.28
C SER A 176 -3.70 11.05 15.86
N ASN A 177 -4.57 10.12 15.45
CA ASN A 177 -4.50 9.40 14.17
C ASN A 177 -3.22 8.58 13.97
N GLY A 178 -2.40 8.36 14.99
CA GLY A 178 -1.19 7.53 14.88
C GLY A 178 -1.46 6.06 14.53
N SER A 179 -2.70 5.58 14.74
CA SER A 179 -3.13 4.22 14.42
C SER A 179 -4.33 4.21 13.46
N LEU A 180 -4.18 3.48 12.35
CA LEU A 180 -5.19 3.24 11.32
C LEU A 180 -5.70 1.80 11.42
N LEU A 181 -7.01 1.63 11.55
CA LEU A 181 -7.69 0.33 11.57
C LEU A 181 -8.74 0.27 10.46
N ILE A 182 -8.73 -0.83 9.70
CA ILE A 182 -9.76 -1.16 8.71
C ILE A 182 -10.37 -2.51 9.07
N ASN A 183 -11.69 -2.56 9.26
CA ASN A 183 -12.42 -3.78 9.62
C ASN A 183 -13.89 -3.74 9.15
N PRO A 184 -14.37 -4.72 8.36
CA PRO A 184 -13.59 -5.77 7.70
C PRO A 184 -12.75 -5.24 6.54
N VAL A 185 -11.65 -5.92 6.23
CA VAL A 185 -10.83 -5.65 5.05
C VAL A 185 -11.49 -6.22 3.79
N MET A 186 -11.52 -5.43 2.72
CA MET A 186 -12.02 -5.80 1.39
C MET A 186 -10.89 -5.85 0.36
N LYS A 187 -11.06 -6.58 -0.75
CA LYS A 187 -10.11 -6.58 -1.88
C LYS A 187 -9.65 -5.18 -2.32
N SER A 188 -10.58 -4.23 -2.39
CA SER A 188 -10.34 -2.83 -2.79
C SER A 188 -9.43 -2.05 -1.84
N ASP A 189 -9.26 -2.54 -0.61
CA ASP A 189 -8.40 -1.90 0.39
C ASP A 189 -6.90 -2.19 0.12
N SER A 190 -6.56 -3.02 -0.88
CA SER A 190 -5.18 -3.14 -1.37
C SER A 190 -4.68 -1.81 -1.94
N GLY A 191 -3.40 -1.50 -1.75
CA GLY A 191 -2.80 -0.25 -2.22
C GLY A 191 -1.56 0.15 -1.43
N ASN A 192 -0.98 1.29 -1.79
CA ASN A 192 0.11 1.90 -1.05
C ASN A 192 -0.44 2.81 0.05
N TYR A 193 -0.14 2.48 1.30
CA TYR A 193 -0.51 3.32 2.44
C TYR A 193 0.69 4.13 2.87
N LEU A 194 0.48 5.42 3.06
CA LEU A 194 1.48 6.38 3.52
C LEU A 194 1.01 6.98 4.84
N CYS A 195 1.85 6.88 5.86
CA CYS A 195 1.75 7.74 7.05
C CYS A 195 2.58 8.99 6.79
N LEU A 196 1.90 10.13 6.71
CA LEU A 196 2.49 11.45 6.59
C LEU A 196 2.50 12.09 7.97
N ILE A 197 3.68 12.52 8.40
CA ILE A 197 3.88 13.15 9.69
C ILE A 197 4.36 14.57 9.44
N THR A 198 3.69 15.55 10.03
CA THR A 198 4.10 16.95 9.98
C THR A 198 4.34 17.48 11.38
N GLN A 199 5.48 18.13 11.58
CA GLN A 199 5.84 18.74 12.85
C GLN A 199 6.54 20.07 12.61
N SER A 200 5.90 21.18 13.00
CA SER A 200 6.36 22.52 12.65
C SER A 200 6.57 22.64 11.13
N THR A 201 7.80 22.82 10.66
CA THR A 201 8.15 22.89 9.23
C THR A 201 8.78 21.60 8.68
N ILE A 202 8.86 20.54 9.49
CA ILE A 202 9.40 19.26 9.07
C ILE A 202 8.27 18.35 8.60
N GLN A 203 8.54 17.60 7.53
CA GLN A 203 7.69 16.51 7.08
C GLN A 203 8.50 15.21 7.04
N PHE A 204 7.90 14.16 7.59
CA PHE A 204 8.40 12.79 7.53
C PHE A 204 7.32 11.90 6.92
N ASN A 205 7.74 10.87 6.20
CA ASN A 205 6.81 9.88 5.69
C ASN A 205 7.36 8.46 5.85
N THR A 206 6.43 7.52 5.95
CA THR A 206 6.72 6.09 5.88
C THR A 206 5.59 5.40 5.13
N THR A 207 5.95 4.45 4.27
CA THR A 207 5.01 3.80 3.36
C THR A 207 5.02 2.29 3.54
N THR A 208 3.88 1.66 3.28
CA THR A 208 3.71 0.20 3.23
C THR A 208 2.82 -0.19 2.06
N ASP A 209 3.21 -1.24 1.34
CA ASP A 209 2.39 -1.88 0.31
C ASP A 209 1.43 -2.89 0.97
N VAL A 210 0.12 -2.63 0.96
CA VAL A 210 -0.89 -3.52 1.54
C VAL A 210 -1.47 -4.45 0.48
N ARG A 211 -1.44 -5.75 0.76
CA ARG A 211 -1.94 -6.81 -0.12
C ARG A 211 -3.05 -7.60 0.56
N VAL A 212 -4.24 -7.62 -0.05
CA VAL A 212 -5.38 -8.38 0.45
C VAL A 212 -5.48 -9.74 -0.24
N LYS A 213 -5.33 -10.81 0.53
CA LYS A 213 -5.46 -12.20 0.06
C LYS A 213 -6.91 -12.67 0.17
N ASP A 214 -7.40 -13.32 -0.87
CA ASP A 214 -8.68 -14.03 -0.84
C ASP A 214 -8.44 -15.44 -0.30
N ILE A 215 -9.16 -15.81 0.75
CA ILE A 215 -9.10 -17.14 1.37
C ILE A 215 -9.60 -18.24 0.43
N TYR A 216 -10.46 -17.89 -0.53
CA TYR A 216 -11.01 -18.78 -1.54
C TYR A 216 -10.24 -18.74 -2.87
N ALA A 217 -9.14 -17.98 -2.97
CA ALA A 217 -8.30 -17.87 -4.18
C ALA A 217 -7.90 -19.25 -4.74
N ALA A 218 -7.58 -20.20 -3.85
CA ALA A 218 -7.19 -21.55 -4.21
C ALA A 218 -8.38 -22.45 -4.61
N LEU A 219 -9.63 -22.09 -4.28
CA LEU A 219 -10.83 -22.85 -4.63
C LEU A 219 -11.32 -22.56 -6.05
N TRP A 220 -11.10 -21.33 -6.55
CA TRP A 220 -11.56 -20.93 -7.89
C TRP A 220 -11.11 -21.87 -9.02
N PRO A 221 -9.85 -22.36 -9.08
CA PRO A 221 -9.43 -23.33 -10.09
C PRO A 221 -10.22 -24.65 -10.01
N PHE A 222 -10.46 -25.17 -8.81
CA PHE A 222 -11.23 -26.42 -8.63
C PHE A 222 -12.69 -26.24 -9.01
N LEU A 223 -13.30 -25.12 -8.62
CA LEU A 223 -14.67 -24.77 -9.03
C LEU A 223 -14.78 -24.63 -10.56
N GLY A 224 -13.77 -24.06 -11.21
CA GLY A 224 -13.68 -23.99 -12.67
C GLY A 224 -13.66 -25.37 -13.32
N ILE A 225 -12.80 -26.28 -12.82
CA ILE A 225 -12.72 -27.66 -13.32
C ILE A 225 -14.05 -28.40 -13.12
N VAL A 226 -14.67 -28.29 -11.95
CA VAL A 226 -15.96 -28.94 -11.65
C VAL A 226 -17.05 -28.40 -12.58
N ALA A 227 -17.10 -27.09 -12.81
CA ALA A 227 -18.06 -26.48 -13.72
C ALA A 227 -17.87 -26.98 -15.16
N GLU A 228 -16.63 -27.11 -15.63
CA GLU A 228 -16.32 -27.65 -16.96
C GLU A 228 -16.78 -29.11 -17.10
N VAL A 229 -16.51 -29.95 -16.10
CA VAL A 229 -16.99 -31.35 -16.09
C VAL A 229 -18.51 -31.41 -16.11
N ILE A 230 -19.20 -30.58 -15.32
CA ILE A 230 -20.66 -30.51 -15.31
C ILE A 230 -21.19 -30.12 -16.70
N VAL A 231 -20.59 -29.12 -17.34
CA VAL A 231 -20.98 -28.70 -18.70
C VAL A 231 -20.78 -29.84 -19.70
N LEU A 232 -19.66 -30.56 -19.65
CA LEU A 232 -19.42 -31.72 -20.51
C LEU A 232 -20.44 -32.83 -20.27
N CYS A 233 -20.75 -33.16 -19.01
CA CYS A 233 -21.78 -34.14 -18.67
C CYS A 233 -23.17 -33.73 -19.21
N ILE A 234 -23.54 -32.45 -19.11
CA ILE A 234 -24.80 -31.92 -19.65
C ILE A 234 -24.82 -32.04 -21.19
N ILE A 235 -23.72 -31.70 -21.86
CA ILE A 235 -23.61 -31.82 -23.32
C ILE A 235 -23.75 -33.28 -23.76
N ILE A 236 -23.04 -34.20 -23.11
CA ILE A 236 -23.09 -35.64 -23.38
C ILE A 236 -24.53 -36.14 -23.17
N TYR A 237 -25.16 -35.80 -22.04
CA TYR A 237 -26.52 -36.18 -21.74
C TYR A 237 -27.53 -35.69 -22.80
N ILE A 238 -27.42 -34.43 -23.23
CA ILE A 238 -28.27 -33.89 -24.29
C ILE A 238 -28.02 -34.63 -25.61
N HIS A 239 -26.75 -34.93 -25.94
CA HIS A 239 -26.40 -35.63 -27.17
C HIS A 239 -26.95 -37.06 -27.17
N GLU A 240 -26.80 -37.80 -26.07
CA GLU A 240 -27.37 -39.14 -25.92
C GLU A 240 -28.89 -39.12 -26.00
N ARG A 241 -29.55 -38.19 -25.32
CA ARG A 241 -31.00 -38.05 -25.38
C ARG A 241 -31.49 -37.74 -26.81
N ARG A 242 -30.78 -36.87 -27.54
CA ARG A 242 -31.06 -36.60 -28.96
C ARG A 242 -30.80 -37.83 -29.84
N ARG A 243 -29.73 -38.59 -29.57
CA ARG A 243 -29.41 -39.83 -30.29
C ARG A 243 -30.50 -40.89 -30.09
N ILE A 244 -30.95 -41.09 -28.86
CA ILE A 244 -32.05 -42.01 -28.54
C ILE A 244 -33.33 -41.61 -29.28
N LYS A 245 -33.67 -40.32 -29.29
CA LYS A 245 -34.84 -39.83 -30.03
C LYS A 245 -34.73 -40.10 -31.54
N LYS A 246 -33.57 -39.80 -32.15
CA LYS A 246 -33.32 -40.10 -33.58
C LYS A 246 -33.42 -41.59 -33.89
N ASN A 247 -32.87 -42.46 -33.03
CA ASN A 247 -32.96 -43.90 -33.22
C ASN A 247 -34.40 -44.42 -33.13
N PHE A 248 -35.20 -43.85 -32.21
CA PHE A 248 -36.62 -44.15 -32.10
C PHE A 248 -37.37 -43.74 -33.37
N ASP A 249 -37.19 -42.49 -33.82
CA ASP A 249 -37.80 -41.97 -35.04
C ASP A 249 -37.40 -42.80 -36.29
N ALA A 250 -36.15 -43.26 -36.39
CA ALA A 250 -35.69 -44.13 -37.48
C ALA A 250 -36.33 -45.52 -37.45
N SER A 251 -36.47 -46.12 -36.27
CA SER A 251 -37.07 -47.45 -36.12
C SER A 251 -38.56 -47.49 -36.47
N ASP A 252 -39.29 -46.39 -36.24
CA ASP A 252 -40.69 -46.27 -36.64
C ASP A 252 -40.84 -46.10 -38.16
N ILE A 253 -39.92 -45.37 -38.81
CA ILE A 253 -39.87 -45.26 -40.27
C ILE A 253 -39.60 -46.62 -40.93
N ASP A 254 -38.65 -47.41 -40.42
CA ASP A 254 -38.35 -48.74 -40.97
C ASP A 254 -39.58 -49.68 -40.88
N LYS A 255 -40.30 -49.68 -39.76
CA LYS A 255 -41.53 -50.48 -39.60
C LYS A 255 -42.63 -50.08 -40.58
N ILE A 256 -42.81 -48.78 -40.83
CA ILE A 256 -43.77 -48.28 -41.81
C ILE A 256 -43.37 -48.75 -43.23
N SER A 257 -42.08 -48.72 -43.55
CA SER A 257 -41.59 -49.18 -44.84
C SER A 257 -41.81 -50.69 -45.06
N GLU A 258 -41.59 -51.53 -44.05
CA GLU A 258 -41.84 -52.97 -44.12
C GLU A 258 -43.33 -53.33 -44.28
N GLN A 259 -44.21 -52.59 -43.60
CA GLN A 259 -45.67 -52.78 -43.78
C GLN A 259 -46.09 -52.46 -45.21
N LYS A 260 -45.56 -51.37 -45.78
CA LYS A 260 -45.88 -50.95 -47.15
C LYS A 260 -45.41 -51.97 -48.19
N VAL A 261 -44.22 -52.55 -48.02
CA VAL A 261 -43.71 -53.64 -48.90
C VAL A 261 -44.57 -54.91 -48.80
N LYS A 262 -45.05 -55.24 -47.58
CA LYS A 262 -45.96 -56.39 -47.40
C LYS A 262 -47.32 -56.18 -48.05
N GLU A 263 -47.85 -54.96 -48.03
CA GLU A 263 -49.09 -54.61 -48.74
C GLU A 263 -48.93 -54.67 -50.25
N GLU A 264 -47.86 -54.09 -50.81
CA GLU A 264 -47.57 -54.17 -52.26
C GLU A 264 -47.37 -55.61 -52.73
N ASN A 265 -46.67 -56.45 -51.95
CA ASN A 265 -46.50 -57.87 -52.30
C ASN A 265 -47.84 -58.64 -52.29
N LYS A 266 -48.72 -58.37 -51.31
CA LYS A 266 -50.08 -58.93 -51.30
C LYS A 266 -50.90 -58.47 -52.51
N GLU A 267 -50.82 -57.20 -52.87
CA GLU A 267 -51.54 -56.65 -54.02
C GLU A 267 -51.05 -57.26 -55.34
N ASN A 268 -49.74 -57.47 -55.47
CA ASN A 268 -49.13 -58.13 -56.63
C ASN A 268 -49.48 -59.63 -56.72
N GLU A 269 -49.52 -60.36 -55.59
CA GLU A 269 -49.97 -61.76 -55.57
C GLU A 269 -51.46 -61.89 -55.97
N VAL A 270 -52.30 -60.93 -55.58
CA VAL A 270 -53.72 -60.91 -55.97
C VAL A 270 -53.88 -60.62 -57.46
N ARG A 271 -53.01 -59.78 -58.05
CA ARG A 271 -53.00 -59.51 -59.51
C ARG A 271 -52.57 -60.70 -60.37
N GLN A 272 -51.72 -61.60 -59.88
CA GLN A 272 -51.24 -62.76 -60.65
C GLN A 272 -52.19 -63.98 -60.60
N ARG A 273 -53.25 -63.95 -59.79
CA ARG A 273 -54.25 -65.04 -59.68
C ARG A 273 -55.53 -64.81 -60.49
N LYS A 274 -55.53 -63.85 -61.41
CA LYS A 274 -56.58 -63.61 -62.42
C LYS A 274 -56.01 -63.77 -63.82
#